data_AF-A0A7C1U163-F1
#
_entry.id   AF-A0A7C1U163-F1
#
_cell.length_a   1.000
_cell.length_b   1.000
_cell.length_c   1.000
_cell.angle_alpha   90.00
_cell.angle_beta   90.00
_cell.angle_gamma   90.00
#
_symmetry.space_group_name_H-M   'P 1'
#
loop_
_entity.id
_entity.type
_entity.pdbx_description
1 polymer ?
#
loop_
_entity_poly.entity_id
_entity_poly.type
_entity_poly.pdbx_seq_one_letter_code
_entity_poly.pdbx_strand_id
1 'polypeptide(L)'
;MDIGIDYDGTITADPVFWFGFITHAVKCGHGVVVVTGRKEDERPPVGNLPIVFCGDEYKRRAAERAGYEIDIWIDNEPGHIEPSRKLEW
;
A
#
# COMPACT_ATOMS: atom_id res chain seq x y z
N MET A 1 1.23 -13.24 -6.58
CA MET A 1 0.22 -12.21 -6.25
C MET A 1 0.97 -10.97 -5.86
N ASP A 2 0.45 -9.82 -6.26
CA ASP A 2 0.97 -8.52 -5.91
C ASP A 2 0.07 -7.87 -4.87
N ILE A 3 0.69 -7.42 -3.78
CA ILE A 3 0.02 -6.87 -2.62
C ILE A 3 0.34 -5.38 -2.55
N GLY A 4 -0.70 -4.55 -2.59
CA GLY A 4 -0.61 -3.11 -2.35
C GLY A 4 -0.89 -2.84 -0.89
N ILE A 5 0.06 -2.23 -0.18
CA ILE A 5 -0.08 -1.93 1.25
C ILE A 5 0.12 -0.44 1.50
N ASP A 6 -0.80 0.16 2.26
CA ASP A 6 -0.67 1.53 2.73
C ASP A 6 0.44 1.70 3.79
N TYR A 7 0.96 2.93 3.92
CA TYR A 7 1.95 3.26 4.93
C TYR A 7 1.37 3.91 6.20
N ASP A 8 0.58 4.98 6.07
CA ASP A 8 0.14 5.84 7.18
C ASP A 8 -1.16 5.34 7.82
N GLY A 9 -1.09 4.88 9.06
CA GLY A 9 -2.22 4.20 9.72
C GLY A 9 -2.31 2.71 9.42
N THR A 10 -1.59 2.21 8.41
CA THR A 10 -1.40 0.78 8.15
C THR A 10 -0.04 0.29 8.66
N ILE A 11 1.06 0.40 7.89
CA ILE A 11 2.40 -0.04 8.34
C ILE A 11 2.80 0.66 9.64
N THR A 12 2.55 1.96 9.74
CA THR A 12 2.91 2.76 10.93
C THR A 12 2.12 2.42 12.19
N ALA A 13 0.98 1.72 12.09
CA ALA A 13 0.22 1.29 13.26
C ALA A 13 0.93 0.18 14.07
N ASP A 14 1.66 -0.71 13.38
CA ASP A 14 2.55 -1.69 14.00
C ASP A 14 3.67 -2.09 13.02
N PRO A 15 4.78 -1.32 12.95
CA PRO A 15 5.83 -1.56 11.99
C PRO A 15 6.46 -2.95 12.12
N VAL A 16 6.61 -3.46 13.35
CA VAL A 16 7.25 -4.77 13.59
C VAL A 16 6.41 -5.88 13.00
N PHE A 17 5.10 -5.86 13.26
CA PHE A 17 4.17 -6.82 12.68
C PHE A 17 4.16 -6.73 11.15
N TRP A 18 3.98 -5.54 10.59
CA TRP A 18 3.84 -5.37 9.14
C TRP A 18 5.12 -5.67 8.39
N PHE A 19 6.30 -5.30 8.89
CA PHE A 19 7.56 -5.73 8.27
C PHE A 19 7.75 -7.26 8.37
N GLY A 20 7.27 -7.89 9.45
CA GLY A 20 7.21 -9.35 9.56
C GLY A 20 6.33 -9.99 8.47
N PHE A 21 5.11 -9.46 8.29
CA PHE A 21 4.19 -9.88 7.23
C PHE A 21 4.82 -9.70 5.83
N ILE A 22 5.33 -8.51 5.52
CA ILE A 22 5.94 -8.19 4.22
C ILE A 22 7.13 -9.10 3.94
N THR A 23 8.00 -9.30 4.93
CA THR A 23 9.16 -10.19 4.81
C THR A 23 8.72 -11.61 4.50
N HIS A 24 7.67 -12.11 5.15
CA HIS A 24 7.15 -13.44 4.90
C HIS A 24 6.49 -13.55 3.52
N ALA A 25 5.67 -12.57 3.13
CA ALA A 25 5.03 -12.53 1.82
C ALA A 25 6.06 -12.56 0.68
N VAL A 26 7.11 -11.75 0.77
CA VAL A 26 8.20 -11.74 -0.21
C VAL A 26 8.95 -13.08 -0.24
N LYS A 27 9.23 -13.68 0.93
CA LYS A 27 9.84 -15.03 1.00
C LYS A 27 9.00 -16.12 0.35
N CYS A 28 7.68 -15.97 0.35
CA CYS A 28 6.75 -16.87 -0.32
C CYS A 28 6.57 -16.58 -1.82
N GLY A 29 7.32 -15.61 -2.38
CA GLY A 29 7.27 -15.26 -3.80
C GLY A 29 6.13 -14.31 -4.18
N HIS A 30 5.57 -13.57 -3.23
CA HIS A 30 4.59 -12.51 -3.51
C HIS A 30 5.28 -11.16 -3.73
N GLY A 31 4.75 -10.37 -4.67
CA GLY A 31 5.14 -8.98 -4.83
C GLY A 31 4.48 -8.12 -3.74
N VAL A 32 5.22 -7.15 -3.22
CA VAL A 32 4.70 -6.17 -2.26
C VAL A 32 5.13 -4.78 -2.69
N VAL A 33 4.17 -3.88 -2.84
CA VAL A 33 4.41 -2.47 -3.14
C VAL A 33 3.72 -1.61 -2.09
N VAL A 34 4.45 -0.61 -1.59
CA VAL A 34 3.88 0.39 -0.69
C VAL A 34 3.19 1.44 -1.53
N VAL A 35 1.89 1.66 -1.31
CA VAL A 35 1.11 2.67 -2.02
C VAL A 35 0.61 3.70 -1.01
N THR A 36 1.14 4.92 -1.08
CA THR A 36 0.98 5.92 -0.01
C THR A 36 0.53 7.27 -0.57
N GLY A 37 -0.30 7.97 0.21
CA GLY A 37 -0.67 9.36 -0.05
C GLY A 37 0.45 10.38 0.19
N ARG A 38 1.58 9.95 0.77
CA ARG A 38 2.75 10.81 0.96
C ARG A 38 3.33 11.29 -0.36
N LYS A 39 4.10 12.36 -0.29
CA LYS A 39 4.92 12.86 -1.40
C LYS A 39 6.32 12.26 -1.38
N GLU A 40 7.04 12.42 -2.48
CA GLU A 40 8.37 11.82 -2.65
C GLU A 40 9.41 12.39 -1.66
N ASP A 41 9.27 13.64 -1.25
CA ASP A 41 10.08 14.28 -0.20
C ASP A 41 9.76 13.78 1.23
N GLU A 42 8.65 13.06 1.40
CA GLU A 42 8.22 12.44 2.66
C GLU A 42 8.41 10.90 2.64
N ARG A 43 9.34 10.43 1.80
CA ARG A 43 9.58 9.02 1.50
C ARG A 43 9.54 8.10 2.74
N PRO A 44 8.64 7.09 2.75
CA PRO A 44 8.62 6.09 3.83
C PRO A 44 9.95 5.33 3.96
N PRO A 45 10.45 5.10 5.19
CA PRO A 45 11.64 4.31 5.46
C PRO A 45 11.36 2.79 5.36
N VAL A 46 10.93 2.31 4.19
CA VAL A 46 10.54 0.91 3.93
C VAL A 46 11.60 0.09 3.18
N GLY A 47 12.85 0.58 3.19
CA GLY A 47 13.98 -0.07 2.53
C GLY A 47 13.85 -0.09 1.01
N ASN A 48 14.10 -1.27 0.42
CA ASN A 48 14.10 -1.47 -1.04
C ASN A 48 12.73 -1.85 -1.60
N LEU A 49 11.67 -1.79 -0.80
CA LEU A 49 10.32 -2.04 -1.32
C LEU A 49 9.97 -0.97 -2.37
N PRO A 50 9.35 -1.37 -3.48
CA PRO A 50 8.76 -0.41 -4.41
C PRO A 50 7.77 0.50 -3.69
N ILE A 51 7.77 1.78 -4.05
CA ILE A 51 6.82 2.76 -3.52
C ILE A 51 6.12 3.45 -4.68
N VAL A 52 4.79 3.51 -4.60
CA VAL A 52 3.95 4.33 -5.44
C VAL A 52 3.42 5.48 -4.58
N PHE A 53 3.79 6.70 -4.94
CA PHE A 53 3.27 7.92 -4.32
C PHE A 53 1.99 8.34 -5.07
N CYS A 54 0.82 8.22 -4.44
CA CYS A 54 -0.46 8.52 -5.08
C CYS A 54 -0.95 9.96 -4.86
N GLY A 55 -0.42 10.67 -3.86
CA GLY A 55 -0.89 12.00 -3.49
C GLY A 55 -2.41 12.00 -3.25
N ASP A 56 -3.13 12.92 -3.89
CA ASP A 56 -4.59 13.07 -3.77
C ASP A 56 -5.41 12.11 -4.65
N GLU A 57 -4.76 11.21 -5.39
CA GLU A 57 -5.45 10.25 -6.24
C GLU A 57 -5.72 8.91 -5.54
N TYR A 58 -6.78 8.22 -5.98
CA TYR A 58 -7.01 6.82 -5.67
C TYR A 58 -5.79 5.92 -5.95
N LYS A 59 -5.43 5.12 -4.95
CA LYS A 59 -4.24 4.26 -4.95
C LYS A 59 -4.24 3.27 -6.10
N ARG A 60 -5.40 2.69 -6.46
CA ARG A 60 -5.50 1.75 -7.59
C ARG A 60 -5.04 2.37 -8.90
N ARG A 61 -5.52 3.58 -9.22
CA ARG A 61 -5.16 4.27 -10.45
C ARG A 61 -3.69 4.69 -10.48
N ALA A 62 -3.14 5.12 -9.33
CA ALA A 62 -1.73 5.43 -9.22
C ALA A 62 -0.84 4.20 -9.41
N ALA A 63 -1.22 3.05 -8.83
CA ALA A 63 -0.50 1.78 -8.98
C ALA A 63 -0.53 1.27 -10.43
N GLU A 64 -1.69 1.27 -11.08
CA GLU A 64 -1.84 0.87 -12.48
C GLU A 64 -0.97 1.72 -13.41
N ARG A 65 -0.94 3.04 -13.23
CA ARG A 65 -0.04 3.92 -14.01
C ARG A 65 1.44 3.64 -13.77
N ALA A 66 1.80 3.23 -12.56
CA ALA A 66 3.16 2.84 -12.21
C ALA A 66 3.51 1.42 -12.70
N GLY A 67 2.59 0.72 -13.36
CA GLY A 67 2.79 -0.61 -13.92
C GLY A 67 2.54 -1.75 -12.95
N TYR A 68 1.86 -1.51 -11.83
CA TYR A 68 1.49 -2.53 -10.85
C TYR A 68 0.02 -2.89 -10.97
N GLU A 69 -0.26 -4.18 -11.16
CA GLU A 69 -1.61 -4.75 -11.08
C GLU A 69 -1.75 -5.44 -9.72
N ILE A 70 -2.51 -4.82 -8.81
CA ILE A 70 -2.60 -5.27 -7.41
C ILE A 70 -3.75 -6.26 -7.23
N ASP A 71 -3.44 -7.46 -6.74
CA ASP A 71 -4.42 -8.50 -6.42
C ASP A 71 -5.11 -8.26 -5.07
N ILE A 72 -4.34 -7.86 -4.06
CA ILE A 72 -4.81 -7.70 -2.67
C ILE A 72 -4.38 -6.32 -2.14
N TRP A 73 -5.35 -5.59 -1.58
CA TRP A 73 -5.12 -4.31 -0.93
C TRP A 73 -5.21 -4.42 0.59
N ILE A 74 -4.26 -3.79 1.28
CA ILE A 74 -4.24 -3.65 2.74
C ILE A 74 -4.14 -2.16 3.06
N ASP A 75 -5.20 -1.61 3.63
CA ASP A 75 -5.35 -0.18 3.89
C ASP A 75 -6.31 0.03 5.06
N ASN A 76 -5.92 0.88 6.03
CA ASN A 76 -6.80 1.28 7.14
C ASN A 76 -7.97 2.15 6.66
N GLU A 77 -7.82 2.81 5.51
CA GLU A 77 -8.84 3.62 4.87
C GLU A 77 -9.07 3.14 3.43
N PRO A 78 -9.76 1.99 3.24
CA PRO A 78 -9.98 1.42 1.92
C PRO A 78 -10.73 2.34 0.94
N GLY A 79 -11.37 3.40 1.46
CA GLY A 79 -11.92 4.51 0.68
C GLY A 79 -10.92 5.23 -0.21
N HIS A 80 -9.61 5.16 0.09
CA HIS A 80 -8.55 5.76 -0.72
C HIS A 80 -8.04 4.83 -1.83
N ILE A 81 -8.47 3.56 -1.87
CA ILE A 81 -8.04 2.62 -2.91
C ILE A 81 -8.74 2.94 -4.23
N GLU A 82 -10.06 3.13 -4.17
CA GLU A 82 -10.93 3.36 -5.31
C GLU A 82 -12.29 3.93 -4.83
N PRO A 83 -13.12 4.50 -5.74
CA PRO A 83 -14.43 5.00 -5.39
C PRO A 83 -15.24 3.94 -4.64
N SER A 84 -15.52 4.20 -3.37
CA SER A 84 -16.28 3.31 -2.50
C SER A 84 -17.10 4.11 -1.50
N ARG A 85 -18.05 3.44 -0.85
CA ARG A 85 -18.94 4.07 0.14
C ARG A 85 -19.07 3.16 1.35
N LYS A 86 -18.90 3.73 2.54
CA LYS A 86 -19.28 3.05 3.79
C LYS A 86 -20.81 2.90 3.80
N LEU A 87 -21.28 1.69 4.09
CA LEU A 87 -22.70 1.44 4.31
C LEU A 87 -22.97 1.57 5.80
N GLU A 88 -23.94 2.41 6.16
CA GLU A 88 -24.49 2.43 7.50
C GLU A 88 -25.59 1.36 7.59
N TRP A 89 -25.56 0.58 8.67
CA TRP A 89 -26.53 -0.47 8.98
C TRP A 89 -27.24 -0.13 10.29
#